data_AF-A0A6G0XN26-F1
#
_entry.id   AF-A0A6G0XN26-F1
#
_cell.length_a   1.000
_cell.length_b   1.000
_cell.length_c   1.000
_cell.angle_alpha   90.00
_cell.angle_beta   90.00
_cell.angle_gamma   90.00
#
_symmetry.space_group_name_H-M   'P 1'
#
loop_
_entity.id
_entity.type
_entity.pdbx_description
1 polymer ?
#
loop_
_entity_poly.entity_id
_entity_poly.type
_entity_poly.pdbx_seq_one_letter_code
_entity_poly.pdbx_strand_id
1 'polypeptide(L)'
;MQVYASNKHATSAQAALEMQSIRAIIEREACLEALQQLATEFANPMSKARPWKLVHNLTLQYRKASVETIEAIRKWQLAHGHAVASFMWKKTNYLHKMTTDCAFFSTAKEMLRDLDYPLKSNPLLAPVTLDDPLLREQDNPMALLQAARRRCTDNVVGGVEIDRICAALKCLFVEVNLHPPGMESESNNDSGSVAPSESPPQLPDEPATMDKTQQMQNHLDHAKQAVARMEQERQELKTQMQQLQTKMEAATTPNKLRTMQTKYSAWNNELKCLMGELYKRRNELARLDAAFKMHRSSTTKKKPASVINEELHQVVQADCAARDRLLASLELPPPSSGACALEEMTPAAVADMVRGLGLEAAAEKLQAMSIDGGLLSISTDADLQEIGIDIRLHRVKILRHVEKVLKTR
;
A
#
# COMPACT_ATOMS: atom_id res chain seq x y z
N MET A 1 23.09 -8.19 -14.81
CA MET A 1 22.29 -9.15 -14.00
C MET A 1 21.96 -10.33 -14.92
N GLN A 2 22.71 -11.42 -14.82
CA GLN A 2 22.60 -12.57 -15.73
C GLN A 2 21.59 -13.57 -15.14
N VAL A 3 20.46 -13.77 -15.83
CA VAL A 3 19.44 -14.77 -15.44
C VAL A 3 19.88 -16.11 -16.04
N TYR A 4 20.20 -17.08 -15.16
CA TYR A 4 20.86 -18.35 -15.50
C TYR A 4 19.85 -19.45 -15.88
N ALA A 5 18.97 -19.22 -16.85
CA ALA A 5 18.25 -20.29 -17.55
C ALA A 5 18.45 -20.26 -19.08
N SER A 6 19.20 -19.26 -19.59
CA SER A 6 19.52 -19.16 -21.01
C SER A 6 20.62 -20.16 -21.40
N ASN A 7 20.19 -21.35 -21.82
CA ASN A 7 21.02 -22.19 -22.67
C ASN A 7 21.29 -21.42 -23.97
N LYS A 8 22.57 -21.33 -24.38
CA LYS A 8 23.00 -20.64 -25.61
C LYS A 8 22.36 -21.17 -26.92
N HIS A 9 21.51 -22.21 -26.81
CA HIS A 9 20.79 -22.87 -27.90
C HIS A 9 19.26 -22.85 -27.73
N ALA A 10 18.71 -22.00 -26.85
CA ALA A 10 17.26 -21.93 -26.65
C ALA A 10 16.54 -21.40 -27.90
N THR A 11 15.50 -22.11 -28.34
CA THR A 11 14.60 -21.65 -29.41
C THR A 11 13.79 -20.43 -28.96
N SER A 12 13.27 -19.64 -29.91
CA SER A 12 12.41 -18.49 -29.61
C SER A 12 11.20 -18.86 -28.71
N ALA A 13 10.62 -20.04 -28.92
CA ALA A 13 9.53 -20.56 -28.10
C ALA A 13 9.97 -20.88 -26.65
N GLN A 14 11.15 -21.46 -26.48
CA GLN A 14 11.73 -21.75 -25.16
C GLN A 14 12.06 -20.46 -24.41
N ALA A 15 12.60 -19.44 -25.09
CA ALA A 15 12.85 -18.13 -24.51
C ALA A 15 11.55 -17.41 -24.08
N ALA A 16 10.46 -17.59 -24.84
CA ALA A 16 9.14 -17.05 -24.46
C ALA A 16 8.60 -17.71 -23.17
N LEU A 17 8.76 -19.02 -23.02
CA LEU A 17 8.37 -19.75 -21.81
C LEU A 17 9.26 -19.40 -20.60
N GLU A 18 10.55 -19.16 -20.83
CA GLU A 18 11.46 -18.66 -19.80
C GLU A 18 11.01 -17.28 -19.30
N MET A 19 10.70 -16.37 -20.23
CA MET A 19 10.19 -15.04 -19.90
C MET A 19 8.84 -15.10 -19.18
N GLN A 20 7.94 -16.03 -19.56
CA GLN A 20 6.69 -16.26 -18.86
C GLN A 20 6.94 -16.70 -17.40
N SER A 21 7.88 -17.62 -17.19
CA SER A 21 8.28 -18.10 -15.87
C SER A 21 8.85 -16.96 -15.03
N ILE A 22 9.72 -16.13 -15.59
CA ILE A 22 10.30 -14.95 -14.92
C ILE A 22 9.21 -13.97 -14.48
N ARG A 23 8.22 -13.68 -15.34
CA ARG A 23 7.11 -12.77 -15.00
C ARG A 23 6.29 -13.31 -13.84
N ALA A 24 5.94 -14.60 -13.87
CA ALA A 24 5.18 -15.24 -12.80
C ALA A 24 5.97 -15.23 -11.48
N ILE A 25 7.28 -15.51 -11.53
CA ILE A 25 8.19 -15.40 -10.36
C ILE A 25 8.15 -14.00 -9.76
N ILE A 26 8.27 -12.95 -10.58
CA ILE A 26 8.28 -11.56 -10.10
C ILE A 26 6.97 -11.21 -9.41
N GLU A 27 5.82 -11.59 -9.99
CA GLU A 27 4.51 -11.35 -9.40
C GLU A 27 4.34 -12.06 -8.06
N ARG A 28 4.77 -13.33 -7.99
CA ARG A 28 4.76 -14.10 -6.74
C ARG A 28 5.66 -13.48 -5.66
N GLU A 29 6.89 -13.13 -6.00
CA GLU A 29 7.86 -12.54 -5.04
C GLU A 29 7.35 -11.20 -4.50
N ALA A 30 6.71 -10.38 -5.34
CA ALA A 30 6.09 -9.13 -4.88
C ALA A 30 4.97 -9.37 -3.85
N CYS A 31 4.14 -10.40 -4.06
CA CYS A 31 3.10 -10.78 -3.10
C CYS A 31 3.72 -11.32 -1.79
N LEU A 32 4.76 -12.16 -1.90
CA LEU A 32 5.45 -12.75 -0.76
C LEU A 32 6.15 -11.67 0.09
N GLU A 33 6.83 -10.72 -0.54
CA GLU A 33 7.48 -9.58 0.13
C GLU A 33 6.45 -8.72 0.88
N ALA A 34 5.32 -8.41 0.24
CA ALA A 34 4.24 -7.67 0.89
C ALA A 34 3.65 -8.42 2.10
N LEU A 35 3.45 -9.74 1.98
CA LEU A 35 2.99 -10.58 3.10
C LEU A 35 4.03 -10.67 4.23
N GLN A 36 5.32 -10.67 3.92
CA GLN A 36 6.39 -10.69 4.92
C GLN A 36 6.49 -9.35 5.68
N GLN A 37 6.31 -8.23 4.99
CA GLN A 37 6.23 -6.91 5.63
C GLN A 37 5.05 -6.83 6.60
N LEU A 38 3.87 -7.32 6.18
CA LEU A 38 2.71 -7.41 7.06
C LEU A 38 2.96 -8.38 8.23
N ALA A 39 3.58 -9.54 8.00
CA ALA A 39 3.91 -10.47 9.09
C ALA A 39 4.81 -9.81 10.16
N THR A 40 5.74 -8.95 9.74
CA THR A 40 6.60 -8.18 10.66
C THR A 40 5.80 -7.20 11.51
N GLU A 41 4.80 -6.53 10.92
CA GLU A 41 3.87 -5.65 11.66
C GLU A 41 3.01 -6.43 12.65
N PHE A 42 2.52 -7.61 12.25
CA PHE A 42 1.72 -8.48 13.12
C PHE A 42 2.53 -9.08 14.28
N ALA A 43 3.82 -9.35 14.07
CA ALA A 43 4.73 -9.83 15.11
C ALA A 43 5.14 -8.72 16.09
N ASN A 44 4.97 -7.43 15.73
CA ASN A 44 5.32 -6.31 16.58
C ASN A 44 4.24 -6.05 17.65
N PRO A 45 4.53 -6.24 18.95
CA PRO A 45 3.53 -6.05 20.03
C PRO A 45 3.07 -4.59 20.17
N MET A 46 3.84 -3.63 19.65
CA MET A 46 3.48 -2.21 19.67
C MET A 46 2.56 -1.80 18.51
N SER A 47 2.49 -2.61 17.46
CA SER A 47 1.67 -2.30 16.28
C SER A 47 0.23 -2.76 16.50
N LYS A 48 -0.70 -1.80 16.49
CA LYS A 48 -2.16 -2.07 16.55
C LYS A 48 -2.80 -2.20 15.16
N ALA A 49 -2.04 -2.01 14.09
CA ALA A 49 -2.56 -2.09 12.74
C ALA A 49 -2.93 -3.54 12.40
N ARG A 50 -4.15 -3.74 11.90
CA ARG A 50 -4.68 -5.04 11.50
C ARG A 50 -5.44 -4.92 10.18
N PRO A 51 -4.72 -4.79 9.05
CA PRO A 51 -5.33 -4.55 7.74
C PRO A 51 -5.89 -5.86 7.15
N TRP A 52 -6.88 -6.46 7.80
CA TRP A 52 -7.42 -7.79 7.45
C TRP A 52 -7.83 -7.93 5.98
N LYS A 53 -8.49 -6.92 5.41
CA LYS A 53 -8.89 -6.92 4.00
C LYS A 53 -7.69 -6.98 3.04
N LEU A 54 -6.60 -6.30 3.39
CA LEU A 54 -5.36 -6.34 2.60
C LEU A 54 -4.70 -7.72 2.71
N VAL A 55 -4.60 -8.27 3.92
CA VAL A 55 -4.06 -9.62 4.15
C VAL A 55 -4.83 -10.66 3.35
N HIS A 56 -6.16 -10.60 3.40
CA HIS A 56 -7.03 -11.49 2.63
C HIS A 56 -6.74 -11.39 1.13
N ASN A 57 -6.78 -10.17 0.56
CA ASN A 57 -6.54 -9.96 -0.87
C ASN A 57 -5.14 -10.39 -1.32
N LEU A 58 -4.10 -10.09 -0.53
CA LEU A 58 -2.73 -10.51 -0.83
C LEU A 58 -2.57 -12.03 -0.73
N THR A 59 -3.24 -12.68 0.20
CA THR A 59 -3.24 -14.15 0.31
C THR A 59 -3.88 -14.80 -0.91
N LEU A 60 -4.98 -14.23 -1.43
CA LEU A 60 -5.61 -14.67 -2.69
C LEU A 60 -4.65 -14.52 -3.87
N GLN A 61 -4.04 -13.34 -4.03
CA GLN A 61 -3.10 -13.05 -5.11
C GLN A 61 -1.85 -13.93 -5.04
N TYR A 62 -1.27 -14.09 -3.84
CA TYR A 62 -0.11 -14.93 -3.60
C TYR A 62 -0.38 -16.39 -4.02
N ARG A 63 -1.53 -16.95 -3.64
CA ARG A 63 -1.89 -18.32 -4.02
C ARG A 63 -1.99 -18.48 -5.53
N LYS A 64 -2.70 -17.56 -6.20
CA LYS A 64 -2.82 -17.54 -7.65
C LYS A 64 -1.45 -17.44 -8.33
N ALA A 65 -0.64 -16.45 -7.95
CA ALA A 65 0.69 -16.24 -8.50
C ALA A 65 1.63 -17.44 -8.25
N SER A 66 1.51 -18.11 -7.11
CA SER A 66 2.29 -19.32 -6.79
C SER A 66 1.95 -20.48 -7.71
N VAL A 67 0.66 -20.76 -7.93
CA VAL A 67 0.23 -21.82 -8.85
C VAL A 67 0.64 -21.49 -10.28
N GLU A 68 0.43 -20.25 -10.74
CA GLU A 68 0.84 -19.80 -12.08
C GLU A 68 2.35 -19.89 -12.29
N THR A 69 3.15 -19.61 -11.26
CA THR A 69 4.61 -19.76 -11.31
C THR A 69 5.03 -21.21 -11.52
N ILE A 70 4.44 -22.14 -10.76
CA ILE A 70 4.74 -23.57 -10.88
C ILE A 70 4.33 -24.08 -12.25
N GLU A 71 3.16 -23.69 -12.74
CA GLU A 71 2.68 -24.06 -14.07
C GLU A 71 3.56 -23.50 -15.19
N ALA A 72 4.02 -22.25 -15.06
CA ALA A 72 4.91 -21.63 -16.04
C ALA A 72 6.26 -22.34 -16.10
N ILE A 73 6.87 -22.61 -14.93
CA ILE A 73 8.13 -23.37 -14.85
C ILE A 73 7.93 -24.79 -15.38
N ARG A 74 6.79 -25.43 -15.08
CA ARG A 74 6.49 -26.78 -15.57
C ARG A 74 6.37 -26.83 -17.08
N LYS A 75 5.68 -25.85 -17.68
CA LYS A 75 5.61 -25.70 -19.15
C LYS A 75 6.99 -25.49 -19.75
N TRP A 76 7.83 -24.67 -19.12
CA TRP A 76 9.22 -24.48 -19.52
C TRP A 76 10.02 -25.78 -19.44
N GLN A 77 9.95 -26.55 -18.35
CA GLN A 77 10.62 -27.86 -18.18
C GLN A 77 10.24 -28.84 -19.30
N LEU A 78 8.95 -28.98 -19.58
CA LEU A 78 8.43 -29.86 -20.63
C LEU A 78 8.96 -29.45 -22.02
N ALA A 79 9.02 -28.15 -22.32
CA ALA A 79 9.53 -27.65 -23.60
C ALA A 79 11.05 -27.83 -23.78
N HIS A 80 11.79 -28.07 -22.70
CA HIS A 80 13.23 -28.38 -22.74
C HIS A 80 13.51 -29.88 -22.73
N GLY A 81 12.48 -30.73 -22.78
CA GLY A 81 12.63 -32.19 -22.80
C GLY A 81 13.09 -32.81 -21.47
N HIS A 82 13.21 -31.99 -20.43
CA HIS A 82 13.68 -32.41 -19.11
C HIS A 82 12.61 -32.13 -18.07
N ALA A 83 11.84 -33.17 -17.74
CA ALA A 83 10.80 -33.10 -16.71
C ALA A 83 11.32 -32.76 -15.31
N VAL A 84 12.63 -32.70 -15.11
CA VAL A 84 13.31 -32.44 -13.83
C VAL A 84 14.36 -31.32 -13.96
N ALA A 85 14.31 -30.51 -15.04
CA ALA A 85 15.25 -29.40 -15.17
C ALA A 85 14.99 -28.35 -14.08
N SER A 86 16.02 -28.05 -13.29
CA SER A 86 15.95 -27.00 -12.26
C SER A 86 15.89 -25.62 -12.92
N PHE A 87 14.85 -24.85 -12.57
CA PHE A 87 14.76 -23.46 -13.00
C PHE A 87 15.52 -22.56 -12.03
N MET A 88 16.68 -22.05 -12.46
CA MET A 88 17.56 -21.26 -11.61
C MET A 88 17.18 -19.78 -11.60
N TRP A 89 16.77 -19.28 -10.44
CA TRP A 89 16.49 -17.86 -10.21
C TRP A 89 17.39 -17.33 -9.10
N LYS A 90 18.14 -16.25 -9.38
CA LYS A 90 19.14 -15.70 -8.44
C LYS A 90 20.05 -16.80 -7.84
N LYS A 91 20.51 -17.73 -8.68
CA LYS A 91 21.36 -18.89 -8.32
C LYS A 91 20.71 -19.95 -7.42
N THR A 92 19.38 -19.97 -7.29
CA THR A 92 18.65 -20.99 -6.50
C THR A 92 17.65 -21.73 -7.39
N ASN A 93 17.48 -23.05 -7.19
CA ASN A 93 16.35 -23.77 -7.79
C ASN A 93 15.05 -23.20 -7.22
N TYR A 94 14.31 -22.49 -8.06
CA TYR A 94 13.19 -21.69 -7.59
C TYR A 94 12.04 -22.55 -7.05
N LEU A 95 11.74 -23.70 -7.67
CA LEU A 95 10.70 -24.59 -7.16
C LEU A 95 11.07 -25.16 -5.78
N HIS A 96 12.34 -25.50 -5.56
CA HIS A 96 12.80 -25.94 -4.25
C HIS A 96 12.69 -24.79 -3.21
N LYS A 97 13.11 -23.56 -3.55
CA LYS A 97 12.93 -22.37 -2.69
C LYS A 97 11.47 -22.18 -2.26
N MET A 98 10.51 -22.38 -3.18
CA MET A 98 9.08 -22.21 -2.88
C MET A 98 8.60 -23.08 -1.73
N THR A 99 9.23 -24.22 -1.46
CA THR A 99 8.83 -25.16 -0.40
C THR A 99 9.03 -24.61 1.01
N THR A 100 9.95 -23.64 1.18
CA THR A 100 10.32 -23.07 2.49
C THR A 100 9.98 -21.59 2.63
N ASP A 101 9.64 -20.90 1.54
CA ASP A 101 9.34 -19.45 1.52
C ASP A 101 8.26 -19.02 2.53
N CYS A 102 7.31 -19.89 2.85
CA CYS A 102 6.21 -19.60 3.79
C CYS A 102 6.57 -19.81 5.27
N ALA A 103 7.80 -20.20 5.61
CA ALA A 103 8.20 -20.52 6.98
C ALA A 103 8.00 -19.36 7.98
N PHE A 104 8.10 -18.11 7.50
CA PHE A 104 7.92 -16.93 8.35
C PHE A 104 6.49 -16.76 8.87
N PHE A 105 5.46 -17.38 8.28
CA PHE A 105 4.10 -17.30 8.85
C PHE A 105 4.00 -17.91 10.25
N SER A 106 4.96 -18.75 10.64
CA SER A 106 5.06 -19.29 12.00
C SER A 106 5.20 -18.19 13.07
N THR A 107 5.77 -17.03 12.74
CA THR A 107 5.95 -15.89 13.66
C THR A 107 4.75 -14.95 13.70
N ALA A 108 3.83 -15.04 12.72
CA ALA A 108 2.68 -14.14 12.57
C ALA A 108 1.36 -14.90 12.40
N LYS A 109 1.10 -15.89 13.28
CA LYS A 109 -0.10 -16.75 13.20
C LYS A 109 -1.42 -15.96 13.19
N GLU A 110 -1.48 -14.85 13.93
CA GLU A 110 -2.67 -13.98 13.99
C GLU A 110 -3.06 -13.43 12.61
N MET A 111 -2.07 -13.19 11.73
CA MET A 111 -2.29 -12.62 10.40
C MET A 111 -3.16 -13.54 9.52
N LEU A 112 -2.97 -14.85 9.63
CA LEU A 112 -3.65 -15.86 8.84
C LEU A 112 -4.71 -16.63 9.65
N ARG A 113 -5.28 -15.99 10.68
CA ARG A 113 -6.24 -16.62 11.60
C ARG A 113 -7.51 -17.16 10.92
N ASP A 114 -7.88 -16.59 9.78
CA ASP A 114 -9.06 -17.00 9.02
C ASP A 114 -8.77 -18.22 8.11
N LEU A 115 -7.55 -18.76 8.15
CA LEU A 115 -7.17 -19.97 7.42
C LEU A 115 -7.22 -21.19 8.36
N ASP A 116 -8.24 -22.02 8.18
CA ASP A 116 -8.47 -23.21 9.02
C ASP A 116 -7.57 -24.42 8.64
N TYR A 117 -6.41 -24.17 8.03
CA TYR A 117 -5.50 -25.23 7.58
C TYR A 117 -4.06 -25.02 8.07
N PRO A 118 -3.27 -26.11 8.17
CA PRO A 118 -1.90 -26.01 8.68
C PRO A 118 -1.02 -25.13 7.79
N LEU A 119 -0.28 -24.21 8.39
CA LEU A 119 0.64 -23.30 7.68
C LEU A 119 2.03 -23.91 7.46
N LYS A 120 2.40 -24.90 8.27
CA LYS A 120 3.68 -25.59 8.16
C LYS A 120 3.73 -26.37 6.83
N SER A 121 4.84 -26.22 6.11
CA SER A 121 5.07 -26.89 4.80
C SER A 121 3.93 -26.64 3.80
N ASN A 122 3.32 -25.44 3.83
CA ASN A 122 2.18 -25.07 3.00
C ASN A 122 2.50 -23.90 2.06
N PRO A 123 3.25 -24.16 0.98
CA PRO A 123 3.74 -23.11 0.08
C PRO A 123 2.61 -22.41 -0.71
N LEU A 124 1.45 -23.06 -0.83
CA LEU A 124 0.30 -22.56 -1.59
C LEU A 124 -0.81 -21.98 -0.70
N LEU A 125 -0.64 -22.00 0.63
CA LEU A 125 -1.69 -21.61 1.58
C LEU A 125 -3.02 -22.27 1.23
N ALA A 126 -3.01 -23.61 1.17
CA ALA A 126 -4.13 -24.43 0.73
C ALA A 126 -4.52 -25.46 1.81
N PRO A 127 -5.74 -26.03 1.75
CA PRO A 127 -6.18 -27.08 2.69
C PRO A 127 -5.41 -28.41 2.63
N VAL A 128 -4.47 -28.54 1.70
CA VAL A 128 -3.53 -29.66 1.59
C VAL A 128 -2.12 -29.10 1.61
N THR A 129 -1.22 -29.72 2.38
CA THR A 129 0.16 -29.28 2.57
C THR A 129 1.15 -30.26 1.92
N LEU A 130 2.44 -29.90 1.86
CA LEU A 130 3.50 -30.78 1.37
C LEU A 130 3.76 -32.00 2.27
N ASP A 131 3.34 -31.93 3.53
CA ASP A 131 3.47 -33.02 4.50
C ASP A 131 2.28 -34.00 4.44
N ASP A 132 1.29 -33.77 3.58
CA ASP A 132 0.10 -34.63 3.48
C ASP A 132 0.50 -36.05 3.00
N PRO A 133 0.15 -37.12 3.75
CA PRO A 133 0.50 -38.50 3.39
C PRO A 133 0.06 -38.90 1.99
N LEU A 134 -1.04 -38.33 1.50
CA LEU A 134 -1.61 -38.64 0.18
C LEU A 134 -0.71 -38.15 -0.97
N LEU A 135 0.29 -37.30 -0.72
CA LEU A 135 1.31 -36.96 -1.72
C LEU A 135 2.31 -38.10 -1.96
N ARG A 136 2.45 -39.04 -1.00
CA ARG A 136 3.32 -40.22 -1.11
C ARG A 136 2.63 -41.39 -1.80
N GLU A 137 1.31 -41.42 -1.82
CA GLU A 137 0.52 -42.48 -2.45
C GLU A 137 0.57 -42.36 -3.98
N GLN A 138 1.47 -43.10 -4.60
CA GLN A 138 1.58 -43.15 -6.07
C GLN A 138 0.45 -43.95 -6.72
N ASP A 139 -0.15 -44.89 -5.99
CA ASP A 139 -1.13 -45.85 -6.52
C ASP A 139 -2.52 -45.25 -6.79
N ASN A 140 -2.84 -44.10 -6.20
CA ASN A 140 -4.12 -43.42 -6.42
C ASN A 140 -3.95 -41.90 -6.61
N PRO A 141 -3.71 -41.44 -7.85
CA PRO A 141 -3.50 -40.02 -8.12
C PRO A 141 -4.72 -39.14 -7.82
N MET A 142 -5.92 -39.75 -7.68
CA MET A 142 -7.17 -39.06 -7.37
C MET A 142 -7.45 -38.95 -5.87
N ALA A 143 -6.77 -39.73 -5.01
CA ALA A 143 -7.00 -39.72 -3.56
C ALA A 143 -6.73 -38.33 -2.97
N LEU A 144 -5.60 -37.71 -3.32
CA LEU A 144 -5.25 -36.35 -2.92
C LEU A 144 -6.34 -35.35 -3.31
N LEU A 145 -6.82 -35.46 -4.55
CA LEU A 145 -7.80 -34.52 -5.09
C LEU A 145 -9.15 -34.65 -4.37
N GLN A 146 -9.61 -35.88 -4.14
CA GLN A 146 -10.84 -36.13 -3.40
C GLN A 146 -10.74 -35.66 -1.95
N ALA A 147 -9.59 -35.88 -1.29
CA ALA A 147 -9.35 -35.37 0.05
C ALA A 147 -9.34 -33.84 0.09
N ALA A 148 -8.70 -33.20 -0.89
CA ALA A 148 -8.67 -31.75 -1.02
C ALA A 148 -10.07 -31.16 -1.21
N ARG A 149 -10.89 -31.77 -2.08
CA ARG A 149 -12.30 -31.39 -2.31
C ARG A 149 -13.15 -31.52 -1.06
N ARG A 150 -12.95 -32.56 -0.23
CA ARG A 150 -13.66 -32.71 1.05
C ARG A 150 -13.30 -31.63 2.07
N ARG A 151 -12.11 -31.04 1.96
CA ARG A 151 -11.61 -29.97 2.85
C ARG A 151 -11.95 -28.56 2.33
N CYS A 152 -12.60 -28.44 1.17
CA CYS A 152 -13.03 -27.17 0.59
C CYS A 152 -14.56 -27.15 0.44
N THR A 153 -15.20 -26.02 0.75
CA THR A 153 -16.64 -25.85 0.53
C THR A 153 -16.98 -25.72 -0.95
N ASP A 154 -16.19 -24.93 -1.65
CA ASP A 154 -16.27 -24.74 -3.09
C ASP A 154 -14.99 -25.34 -3.70
N ASN A 155 -15.07 -25.97 -4.89
CA ASN A 155 -13.91 -26.58 -5.57
C ASN A 155 -12.80 -25.57 -5.98
N VAL A 156 -12.81 -24.38 -5.38
CA VAL A 156 -11.95 -23.24 -5.60
C VAL A 156 -11.46 -22.74 -4.25
N VAL A 157 -10.14 -22.60 -4.09
CA VAL A 157 -9.54 -21.98 -2.92
C VAL A 157 -8.96 -20.64 -3.36
N GLY A 158 -9.65 -19.57 -2.97
CA GLY A 158 -9.22 -18.21 -3.25
C GLY A 158 -9.00 -17.89 -4.73
N GLY A 159 -9.95 -18.29 -5.57
CA GLY A 159 -9.92 -18.06 -7.02
C GLY A 159 -9.09 -19.07 -7.83
N VAL A 160 -8.52 -20.10 -7.19
CA VAL A 160 -7.77 -21.16 -7.86
C VAL A 160 -8.46 -22.50 -7.68
N GLU A 161 -8.68 -23.22 -8.79
CA GLU A 161 -9.27 -24.56 -8.78
C GLU A 161 -8.41 -25.55 -8.00
N ILE A 162 -9.07 -26.41 -7.21
CA ILE A 162 -8.39 -27.37 -6.34
C ILE A 162 -7.54 -28.39 -7.12
N ASP A 163 -7.95 -28.70 -8.36
CA ASP A 163 -7.23 -29.57 -9.29
C ASP A 163 -5.84 -28.98 -9.62
N ARG A 164 -5.79 -27.67 -9.88
CA ARG A 164 -4.54 -26.94 -10.16
C ARG A 164 -3.63 -26.88 -8.93
N ILE A 165 -4.21 -26.64 -7.75
CA ILE A 165 -3.48 -26.66 -6.48
C ILE A 165 -2.84 -28.04 -6.23
N CYS A 166 -3.62 -29.12 -6.40
CA CYS A 166 -3.12 -30.48 -6.21
C CYS A 166 -2.00 -30.83 -7.20
N ALA A 167 -2.14 -30.44 -8.47
CA ALA A 167 -1.09 -30.63 -9.48
C ALA A 167 0.19 -29.85 -9.13
N ALA A 168 0.05 -28.61 -8.67
CA ALA A 168 1.16 -27.76 -8.24
C ALA A 168 1.87 -28.33 -7.00
N LEU A 169 1.14 -28.82 -5.99
CA LEU A 169 1.72 -29.48 -4.82
C LEU A 169 2.49 -30.74 -5.19
N LYS A 170 1.96 -31.56 -6.11
CA LYS A 170 2.70 -32.74 -6.61
C LYS A 170 4.02 -32.35 -7.28
N CYS A 171 4.03 -31.27 -8.06
CA CYS A 171 5.27 -30.76 -8.67
C CYS A 171 6.29 -30.34 -7.60
N LEU A 172 5.86 -29.59 -6.58
CA LEU A 172 6.76 -29.18 -5.48
C LEU A 172 7.23 -30.36 -4.63
N PHE A 173 6.36 -31.35 -4.40
CA PHE A 173 6.69 -32.55 -3.63
C PHE A 173 7.81 -33.38 -4.29
N VAL A 174 7.82 -33.45 -5.63
CA VAL A 174 8.92 -34.08 -6.38
C VAL A 174 10.24 -33.35 -6.12
N GLU A 175 10.24 -32.02 -6.10
CA GLU A 175 11.44 -31.21 -5.85
C GLU A 175 12.00 -31.37 -4.43
N VAL A 176 11.12 -31.57 -3.43
CA VAL A 176 11.53 -31.89 -2.05
C VAL A 176 12.24 -33.24 -1.99
N ASN A 177 11.73 -34.26 -2.69
CA ASN A 177 12.33 -35.60 -2.67
C ASN A 177 13.63 -35.69 -3.49
N LEU A 178 13.79 -34.84 -4.50
CA LEU A 178 15.03 -34.77 -5.28
C LEU A 178 16.18 -34.09 -4.53
N HIS A 179 15.85 -33.21 -3.58
CA HIS A 179 16.83 -32.46 -2.78
C HIS A 179 16.50 -32.65 -1.29
N PRO A 180 16.77 -33.83 -0.72
CA PRO A 180 16.58 -34.04 0.71
C PRO A 180 17.47 -33.09 1.52
N PRO A 181 17.01 -32.62 2.70
CA PRO A 181 17.82 -31.76 3.55
C PRO A 181 19.09 -32.51 3.96
N GLY A 182 20.24 -32.12 3.39
CA GLY A 182 21.53 -32.76 3.65
C GLY A 182 22.49 -32.90 2.46
N MET A 183 22.05 -32.71 1.21
CA MET A 183 22.95 -32.65 0.05
C MET A 183 23.18 -31.20 -0.40
N GLU A 184 23.89 -30.44 0.43
CA GLU A 184 24.64 -29.30 -0.10
C GLU A 184 25.83 -29.87 -0.88
N SER A 185 25.70 -29.94 -2.21
CA SER A 185 26.81 -30.35 -3.08
C SER A 185 27.96 -29.37 -2.92
N GLU A 186 29.00 -29.89 -2.26
CA GLU A 186 30.36 -29.39 -2.19
C GLU A 186 30.82 -28.86 -3.56
N SER A 187 31.01 -27.54 -3.63
CA SER A 187 31.95 -26.91 -4.56
C SER A 187 32.46 -25.63 -3.90
N ASN A 188 33.33 -25.82 -2.91
CA ASN A 188 34.57 -25.05 -2.78
C ASN A 188 35.39 -25.60 -1.60
N ASN A 189 36.29 -26.52 -1.93
CA ASN A 189 37.51 -26.72 -1.18
C ASN A 189 38.49 -25.62 -1.62
N ASP A 190 38.78 -24.68 -0.73
CA ASP A 190 40.15 -24.20 -0.57
C ASP A 190 40.44 -23.94 0.92
N SER A 191 41.07 -24.95 1.51
CA SER A 191 42.18 -24.90 2.46
C SER A 191 42.15 -23.89 3.62
N GLY A 192 41.96 -24.41 4.84
CA GLY A 192 42.21 -23.66 6.08
C GLY A 192 41.93 -24.37 7.42
N SER A 193 42.39 -25.62 7.60
CA SER A 193 42.77 -26.29 8.86
C SER A 193 41.95 -26.12 10.18
N VAL A 194 41.19 -27.18 10.52
CA VAL A 194 41.04 -27.92 11.80
C VAL A 194 41.42 -27.26 13.16
N ALA A 195 40.38 -27.03 14.00
CA ALA A 195 40.13 -27.30 15.45
C ALA A 195 41.21 -27.02 16.54
N PRO A 196 40.87 -26.73 17.84
CA PRO A 196 39.68 -27.17 18.59
C PRO A 196 39.02 -26.12 19.55
N SER A 197 37.96 -26.57 20.23
CA SER A 197 37.18 -25.84 21.25
C SER A 197 38.02 -25.03 22.24
N GLU A 198 37.72 -23.73 22.33
CA GLU A 198 38.01 -22.88 23.49
C GLU A 198 36.84 -21.91 23.73
N SER A 199 36.66 -21.58 25.00
CA SER A 199 35.61 -20.79 25.62
C SER A 199 35.39 -19.40 24.97
N PRO A 200 34.22 -18.75 25.18
CA PRO A 200 33.90 -17.50 24.51
C PRO A 200 34.94 -16.40 24.86
N PRO A 201 35.60 -15.79 23.87
CA PRO A 201 36.50 -14.67 24.13
C PRO A 201 35.69 -13.45 24.54
N GLN A 202 36.14 -12.83 25.64
CA GLN A 202 35.68 -11.53 26.12
C GLN A 202 35.71 -10.48 25.00
N LEU A 203 34.67 -9.63 25.03
CA LEU A 203 34.54 -8.39 24.29
C LEU A 203 35.86 -7.59 24.28
N PRO A 204 36.38 -7.19 23.11
CA PRO A 204 37.29 -6.07 23.01
C PRO A 204 36.48 -4.77 23.05
N ASP A 205 36.93 -3.87 23.92
CA ASP A 205 36.40 -2.54 24.23
C ASP A 205 35.66 -1.83 23.09
N GLU A 206 34.42 -1.41 23.40
CA GLU A 206 33.64 -0.50 22.58
C GLU A 206 34.41 0.80 22.28
N PRO A 207 34.71 1.13 21.02
CA PRO A 207 35.05 2.49 20.68
C PRO A 207 33.75 3.30 20.71
N ALA A 208 33.59 4.09 21.78
CA ALA A 208 32.71 5.25 21.91
C ALA A 208 31.46 5.24 20.99
N THR A 209 30.36 4.74 21.53
CA THR A 209 29.00 4.81 20.99
C THR A 209 28.75 6.13 20.24
N MET A 210 28.78 6.12 18.90
CA MET A 210 28.14 7.20 18.14
C MET A 210 26.66 7.22 18.54
N ASP A 211 26.18 8.38 19.01
CA ASP A 211 24.77 8.59 19.35
C ASP A 211 23.90 8.01 18.22
N LYS A 212 22.97 7.12 18.57
CA LYS A 212 22.03 6.48 17.63
C LYS A 212 21.35 7.51 16.72
N THR A 213 21.14 8.72 17.23
CA THR A 213 20.64 9.87 16.48
C THR A 213 21.59 10.30 15.36
N GLN A 214 22.89 10.35 15.63
CA GLN A 214 23.94 10.66 14.65
C GLN A 214 24.02 9.60 13.55
N GLN A 215 23.90 8.31 13.91
CA GLN A 215 23.89 7.23 12.92
C GLN A 215 22.69 7.34 11.97
N MET A 216 21.49 7.58 12.51
CA MET A 216 20.29 7.79 11.67
C MET A 216 20.42 9.03 10.77
N GLN A 217 21.03 10.10 11.27
CA GLN A 217 21.30 11.30 10.49
C GLN A 217 22.27 10.99 9.32
N ASN A 218 23.35 10.25 9.56
CA ASN A 218 24.29 9.83 8.52
C ASN A 218 23.61 8.98 7.43
N HIS A 219 22.71 8.07 7.81
CA HIS A 219 21.94 7.27 6.85
C HIS A 219 21.00 8.13 5.99
N LEU A 220 20.35 9.13 6.60
CA LEU A 220 19.53 10.08 5.88
C LEU A 220 20.32 10.89 4.86
N ASP A 221 21.49 11.40 5.25
CA ASP A 221 22.32 12.22 4.39
C ASP A 221 22.88 11.39 3.22
N HIS A 222 23.28 10.14 3.46
CA HIS A 222 23.67 9.22 2.40
C HIS A 222 22.51 8.91 1.44
N ALA A 223 21.29 8.70 1.95
CA ALA A 223 20.11 8.47 1.13
C ALA A 223 19.74 9.70 0.27
N LYS A 224 19.86 10.91 0.82
CA LYS A 224 19.67 12.18 0.08
C LYS A 224 20.69 12.33 -1.04
N GLN A 225 21.96 12.08 -0.76
CA GLN A 225 23.03 12.12 -1.78
C GLN A 225 22.82 11.08 -2.88
N ALA A 226 22.34 9.89 -2.55
CA ALA A 226 22.02 8.86 -3.54
C ALA A 226 20.87 9.29 -4.47
N VAL A 227 19.80 9.88 -3.91
CA VAL A 227 18.69 10.41 -4.71
C VAL A 227 19.17 11.55 -5.62
N ALA A 228 19.97 12.48 -5.09
CA ALA A 228 20.52 13.60 -5.86
C ALA A 228 21.37 13.13 -7.05
N ARG A 229 22.24 12.13 -6.85
CA ARG A 229 23.05 11.54 -7.94
C ARG A 229 22.18 10.92 -9.03
N MET A 230 21.17 10.13 -8.67
CA MET A 230 20.26 9.54 -9.66
C MET A 230 19.41 10.59 -10.38
N GLU A 231 19.05 11.70 -9.73
CA GLU A 231 18.39 12.82 -10.38
C GLU A 231 19.28 13.50 -11.41
N GLN A 232 20.57 13.64 -11.12
CA GLN A 232 21.57 14.14 -12.06
C GLN A 232 21.74 13.19 -13.26
N GLU A 233 21.89 11.89 -13.02
CA GLU A 233 21.93 10.87 -14.09
C GLU A 233 20.68 10.92 -14.98
N ARG A 234 19.50 11.13 -14.38
CA ARG A 234 18.24 11.30 -15.12
C ARG A 234 18.28 12.51 -16.03
N GLN A 235 18.80 13.63 -15.54
CA GLN A 235 18.92 14.85 -16.35
C GLN A 235 19.93 14.66 -17.48
N GLU A 236 21.06 14.02 -17.21
CA GLU A 236 22.08 13.75 -18.22
C GLU A 236 21.53 12.84 -19.32
N LEU A 237 20.88 11.72 -18.96
CA LEU A 237 20.28 10.80 -19.91
C LEU A 237 19.20 11.49 -20.76
N LYS A 238 18.40 12.38 -20.17
CA LYS A 238 17.41 13.18 -20.90
C LYS A 238 18.07 14.11 -21.93
N THR A 239 19.17 14.77 -21.55
CA THR A 239 19.96 15.62 -22.46
C THR A 239 20.56 14.80 -23.60
N GLN A 240 21.15 13.63 -23.30
CA GLN A 240 21.70 12.72 -24.30
C GLN A 240 20.63 12.23 -25.28
N MET A 241 19.44 11.88 -24.78
CA MET A 241 18.29 11.49 -25.61
C MET A 241 17.84 12.64 -26.54
N GLN A 242 17.77 13.87 -26.03
CA GLN A 242 17.41 15.04 -26.84
C GLN A 242 18.44 15.29 -27.95
N GLN A 243 19.74 15.20 -27.64
CA GLN A 243 20.81 15.32 -28.64
C GLN A 243 20.74 14.20 -29.70
N LEU A 244 20.40 12.97 -29.30
CA LEU A 244 20.23 11.86 -30.22
C LEU A 244 19.01 12.07 -31.12
N GLN A 245 17.93 12.62 -30.58
CA GLN A 245 16.73 12.95 -31.35
C GLN A 245 17.01 14.01 -32.42
N THR A 246 17.71 15.09 -32.08
CA THR A 246 18.15 16.09 -33.09
C THR A 246 19.06 15.47 -34.15
N LYS A 247 19.94 14.55 -33.78
CA LYS A 247 20.79 13.80 -34.73
C LYS A 247 19.99 12.87 -35.64
N MET A 248 18.90 12.29 -35.15
CA MET A 248 17.97 11.47 -35.94
C MET A 248 17.23 12.31 -36.97
N GLU A 249 16.74 13.49 -36.57
CA GLU A 249 16.06 14.44 -37.47
C GLU A 249 16.97 14.93 -38.59
N ALA A 250 18.28 15.08 -38.32
CA ALA A 250 19.28 15.45 -39.32
C ALA A 250 19.82 14.27 -40.16
N ALA A 251 19.45 13.02 -39.85
CA ALA A 251 19.99 11.86 -40.54
C ALA A 251 19.20 11.54 -41.82
N THR A 252 19.88 11.55 -42.97
CA THR A 252 19.28 11.27 -44.28
C THR A 252 19.36 9.81 -44.73
N THR A 253 20.19 8.98 -44.05
CA THR A 253 20.42 7.59 -44.43
C THR A 253 19.62 6.61 -43.56
N PRO A 254 18.83 5.67 -44.14
CA PRO A 254 17.96 4.75 -43.40
C PRO A 254 18.69 3.86 -42.38
N ASN A 255 19.90 3.39 -42.70
CA ASN A 255 20.68 2.54 -41.79
C ASN A 255 21.14 3.30 -40.54
N LYS A 256 21.58 4.55 -40.69
CA LYS A 256 21.98 5.40 -39.56
C LYS A 256 20.78 5.75 -38.68
N LEU A 257 19.63 6.03 -39.30
CA LEU A 257 18.38 6.29 -38.61
C LEU A 257 17.93 5.09 -37.77
N ARG A 258 17.96 3.87 -38.33
CA ARG A 258 17.60 2.64 -37.61
C ARG A 258 18.50 2.42 -36.39
N THR A 259 19.82 2.56 -36.54
CA THR A 259 20.76 2.41 -35.42
C THR A 259 20.50 3.44 -34.31
N MET A 260 20.25 4.70 -34.67
CA MET A 260 19.92 5.73 -33.68
C MET A 260 18.57 5.49 -33.02
N GLN A 261 17.57 4.99 -33.74
CA GLN A 261 16.25 4.66 -33.20
C GLN A 261 16.31 3.50 -32.20
N THR A 262 17.13 2.48 -32.47
CA THR A 262 17.39 1.39 -31.51
C THR A 262 18.05 1.95 -30.24
N LYS A 263 19.05 2.82 -30.39
CA LYS A 263 19.74 3.45 -29.26
C LYS A 263 18.81 4.34 -28.44
N TYR A 264 17.96 5.14 -29.09
CA TYR A 264 16.95 5.96 -28.44
C TYR A 264 15.94 5.11 -27.65
N SER A 265 15.50 4.00 -28.23
CA SER A 265 14.58 3.05 -27.57
C SER A 265 15.21 2.40 -26.34
N ALA A 266 16.50 2.06 -26.40
CA ALA A 266 17.26 1.53 -25.27
C ALA A 266 17.36 2.56 -24.13
N TRP A 267 17.77 3.79 -24.43
CA TRP A 267 17.84 4.89 -23.45
C TRP A 267 16.48 5.26 -22.87
N ASN A 268 15.40 5.17 -23.64
CA ASN A 268 14.04 5.37 -23.13
C ASN A 268 13.65 4.31 -22.09
N ASN A 269 14.05 3.06 -22.29
CA ASN A 269 13.80 1.99 -21.31
C ASN A 269 14.66 2.19 -20.05
N GLU A 270 15.91 2.62 -20.21
CA GLU A 270 16.81 2.97 -19.12
C GLU A 270 16.26 4.14 -18.30
N LEU A 271 15.75 5.18 -18.95
CA LEU A 271 15.09 6.32 -18.29
C LEU A 271 13.87 5.88 -17.48
N LYS A 272 13.04 4.98 -18.02
CA LYS A 272 11.89 4.42 -17.30
C LYS A 272 12.32 3.63 -16.06
N CYS A 273 13.37 2.81 -16.19
CA CYS A 273 13.94 2.07 -15.09
C CYS A 273 14.44 3.01 -13.98
N LEU A 274 15.27 4.00 -14.35
CA LEU A 274 15.81 4.99 -13.44
C LEU A 274 14.71 5.80 -12.73
N MET A 275 13.64 6.18 -13.43
CA MET A 275 12.49 6.85 -12.82
C MET A 275 11.78 5.97 -11.79
N GLY A 276 11.63 4.67 -12.06
CA GLY A 276 11.06 3.70 -11.11
C GLY A 276 11.93 3.54 -9.86
N GLU A 277 13.25 3.48 -10.02
CA GLU A 277 14.20 3.43 -8.90
C GLU A 277 14.21 4.73 -8.08
N LEU A 278 14.20 5.88 -8.75
CA LEU A 278 14.05 7.19 -8.11
C LEU A 278 12.78 7.28 -7.25
N TYR A 279 11.65 6.78 -7.76
CA TYR A 279 10.40 6.74 -7.01
C TYR A 279 10.54 5.89 -5.73
N LYS A 280 11.11 4.68 -5.85
CA LYS A 280 11.36 3.80 -4.70
C LYS A 280 12.29 4.46 -3.67
N ARG A 281 13.39 5.07 -4.12
CA ARG A 281 14.37 5.72 -3.23
C ARG A 281 13.83 6.98 -2.55
N ARG A 282 12.97 7.76 -3.23
CA ARG A 282 12.27 8.90 -2.61
C ARG A 282 11.28 8.45 -1.55
N ASN A 283 10.53 7.38 -1.80
CA ASN A 283 9.62 6.80 -0.80
C ASN A 283 10.39 6.27 0.41
N GLU A 284 11.51 5.59 0.19
CA GLU A 284 12.36 5.11 1.27
C GLU A 284 12.98 6.26 2.07
N LEU A 285 13.46 7.31 1.39
CA LEU A 285 13.94 8.53 2.06
C LEU A 285 12.85 9.17 2.92
N ALA A 286 11.61 9.24 2.43
CA ALA A 286 10.48 9.78 3.20
C ALA A 286 10.18 8.94 4.46
N ARG A 287 10.29 7.61 4.38
CA ARG A 287 10.15 6.72 5.55
C ARG A 287 11.28 6.94 6.55
N LEU A 288 12.53 7.01 6.09
CA LEU A 288 13.68 7.29 6.94
C LEU A 288 13.55 8.65 7.63
N ASP A 289 13.10 9.69 6.91
CA ASP A 289 12.88 11.03 7.46
C ASP A 289 11.77 11.00 8.52
N ALA A 290 10.68 10.27 8.28
CA ALA A 290 9.60 10.08 9.26
C ALA A 290 10.09 9.34 10.51
N ALA A 291 10.84 8.25 10.34
CA ALA A 291 11.42 7.48 11.45
C ALA A 291 12.39 8.33 12.28
N PHE A 292 13.23 9.13 11.63
CA PHE A 292 14.15 10.05 12.31
C PHE A 292 13.41 11.14 13.10
N LYS A 293 12.36 11.74 12.54
CA LYS A 293 11.50 12.71 13.25
C LYS A 293 10.85 12.09 14.48
N MET A 294 10.35 10.86 14.37
CA MET A 294 9.76 10.11 15.49
C MET A 294 10.80 9.75 16.56
N HIS A 295 12.01 9.38 16.15
CA HIS A 295 13.10 9.12 17.10
C HIS A 295 13.48 10.40 17.86
N ARG A 296 13.64 11.52 17.14
CA ARG A 296 13.97 12.82 17.72
C ARG A 296 12.88 13.35 18.66
N SER A 297 11.61 13.16 18.35
CA SER A 297 10.49 13.54 19.23
C SER A 297 10.36 12.61 20.45
N SER A 298 10.82 11.36 20.36
CA SER A 298 10.87 10.41 21.46
C SER A 298 12.03 10.67 22.42
N THR A 299 13.20 11.09 21.93
CA THR A 299 14.37 11.44 22.76
C THR A 299 14.26 12.80 23.43
N THR A 300 13.47 13.73 22.91
CA THR A 300 13.03 14.88 23.70
C THR A 300 12.11 14.37 24.81
N LYS A 301 12.61 14.34 26.06
CA LYS A 301 11.86 13.95 27.27
C LYS A 301 10.41 14.42 27.13
N LYS A 302 9.46 13.48 27.09
CA LYS A 302 8.03 13.80 27.16
C LYS A 302 7.86 14.75 28.33
N LYS A 303 7.43 15.99 28.07
CA LYS A 303 7.07 16.93 29.11
C LYS A 303 6.11 16.19 30.06
N PRO A 304 6.31 16.26 31.39
CA PRO A 304 5.44 15.55 32.32
C PRO A 304 3.99 15.91 32.03
N ALA A 305 3.07 14.95 32.17
CA ALA A 305 1.67 15.12 31.77
C ALA A 305 1.01 16.37 32.41
N SER A 306 1.50 16.81 33.57
CA SER A 306 1.14 18.08 34.21
C SER A 306 1.43 19.30 33.33
N VAL A 307 2.63 19.38 32.74
CA VAL A 307 3.04 20.49 31.86
C VAL A 307 2.27 20.47 30.54
N ILE A 308 1.96 19.27 30.02
CA ILE A 308 1.12 19.13 28.81
C ILE A 308 -0.32 19.59 29.09
N ASN A 309 -0.88 19.19 30.24
CA ASN A 309 -2.22 19.62 30.64
C ASN A 309 -2.27 21.13 30.88
N GLU A 310 -1.22 21.72 31.44
CA GLU A 310 -1.14 23.15 31.71
C GLU A 310 -0.95 23.97 30.42
N GLU A 311 -0.09 23.53 29.50
CA GLU A 311 0.02 24.12 28.16
C GLU A 311 -1.29 23.98 27.37
N LEU A 312 -1.96 22.81 27.44
CA LEU A 312 -3.25 22.62 26.80
C LEU A 312 -4.32 23.54 27.39
N HIS A 313 -4.36 23.71 28.72
CA HIS A 313 -5.29 24.61 29.37
C HIS A 313 -5.04 26.07 28.97
N GLN A 314 -3.77 26.49 28.87
CA GLN A 314 -3.39 27.82 28.39
C GLN A 314 -3.76 28.04 26.92
N VAL A 315 -3.54 27.06 26.04
CA VAL A 315 -3.92 27.14 24.63
C VAL A 315 -5.45 27.21 24.48
N VAL A 316 -6.20 26.39 25.22
CA VAL A 316 -7.67 26.45 25.22
C VAL A 316 -8.18 27.79 25.75
N GLN A 317 -7.58 28.33 26.81
CA GLN A 317 -7.95 29.67 27.31
C GLN A 317 -7.62 30.77 26.29
N ALA A 318 -6.47 30.69 25.62
CA ALA A 318 -6.09 31.64 24.59
C ALA A 318 -7.01 31.56 23.37
N ASP A 319 -7.42 30.35 22.97
CA ASP A 319 -8.37 30.12 21.87
C ASP A 319 -9.78 30.59 22.24
N CYS A 320 -10.23 30.33 23.47
CA CYS A 320 -11.46 30.91 24.01
C CYS A 320 -11.42 32.44 24.00
N ALA A 321 -10.34 33.06 24.48
CA ALA A 321 -10.19 34.51 24.48
C ALA A 321 -10.10 35.09 23.05
N ALA A 322 -9.46 34.38 22.12
CA ALA A 322 -9.40 34.77 20.71
C ALA A 322 -10.79 34.67 20.06
N ARG A 323 -11.53 33.59 20.33
CA ARG A 323 -12.91 33.41 19.88
C ARG A 323 -13.84 34.45 20.45
N ASP A 324 -13.71 34.79 21.73
CA ASP A 324 -14.54 35.81 22.38
C ASP A 324 -14.22 37.20 21.84
N ARG A 325 -12.95 37.50 21.51
CA ARG A 325 -12.59 38.73 20.78
C ARG A 325 -13.15 38.74 19.37
N LEU A 326 -13.15 37.61 18.68
CA LEU A 326 -13.72 37.48 17.33
C LEU A 326 -15.24 37.64 17.38
N LEU A 327 -15.90 37.04 18.36
CA LEU A 327 -17.33 37.21 18.63
C LEU A 327 -17.66 38.66 18.99
N ALA A 328 -16.86 39.31 19.84
CA ALA A 328 -17.02 40.73 20.17
C ALA A 328 -16.74 41.65 18.96
N SER A 329 -15.88 41.23 18.02
CA SER A 329 -15.66 41.96 16.76
C SER A 329 -16.73 41.69 15.68
N LEU A 330 -17.48 40.59 15.84
CA LEU A 330 -18.62 40.19 15.01
C LEU A 330 -19.96 40.62 15.61
N GLU A 331 -19.98 41.05 16.87
CA GLU A 331 -21.09 41.80 17.45
C GLU A 331 -21.19 43.11 16.67
N LEU A 332 -22.09 43.08 15.68
CA LEU A 332 -22.69 44.28 15.10
C LEU A 332 -23.14 45.20 16.25
N PRO A 333 -23.12 46.53 16.05
CA PRO A 333 -23.60 47.47 17.05
C PRO A 333 -24.98 47.00 17.55
N PRO A 334 -25.26 47.18 18.86
CA PRO A 334 -26.49 46.68 19.46
C PRO A 334 -27.66 47.04 18.55
N PRO A 335 -28.60 46.11 18.27
CA PRO A 335 -29.75 46.43 17.45
C PRO A 335 -30.37 47.67 18.07
N SER A 336 -30.46 48.73 17.27
CA SER A 336 -31.15 49.96 17.65
C SER A 336 -32.46 49.54 18.28
N SER A 337 -32.58 49.83 19.58
CA SER A 337 -33.72 49.50 20.42
C SER A 337 -35.00 49.87 19.68
N GLY A 338 -35.69 48.85 19.22
CA GLY A 338 -36.78 48.94 18.27
C GLY A 338 -37.22 47.53 17.92
N ALA A 339 -37.59 46.76 18.95
CA ALA A 339 -38.31 45.51 18.77
C ALA A 339 -39.65 45.85 18.10
N CYS A 340 -39.67 45.98 16.78
CA CYS A 340 -40.89 45.81 16.02
C CYS A 340 -41.28 44.36 16.24
N ALA A 341 -42.41 44.18 16.91
CA ALA A 341 -43.12 42.92 16.93
C ALA A 341 -43.11 42.29 15.53
N LEU A 342 -42.85 40.99 15.42
CA LEU A 342 -42.90 40.28 14.12
C LEU A 342 -44.20 40.60 13.38
N GLU A 343 -45.32 40.69 14.09
CA GLU A 343 -46.65 41.04 13.56
C GLU A 343 -46.75 42.46 12.97
N GLU A 344 -45.84 43.37 13.31
CA GLU A 344 -45.80 44.76 12.83
C GLU A 344 -44.76 44.96 11.71
N MET A 345 -44.04 43.89 11.32
CA MET A 345 -43.04 43.98 10.26
C MET A 345 -43.70 44.13 8.89
N THR A 346 -43.34 45.21 8.20
CA THR A 346 -43.70 45.40 6.79
C THR A 346 -43.02 44.35 5.90
N PRO A 347 -43.49 44.10 4.67
CA PRO A 347 -42.84 43.16 3.75
C PRO A 347 -41.37 43.48 3.47
N ALA A 348 -41.00 44.77 3.49
CA ALA A 348 -39.60 45.19 3.36
C ALA A 348 -38.76 44.79 4.58
N ALA A 349 -39.30 44.98 5.79
CA ALA A 349 -38.62 44.58 7.03
C ALA A 349 -38.46 43.05 7.13
N VAL A 350 -39.45 42.28 6.66
CA VAL A 350 -39.34 40.82 6.55
C VAL A 350 -38.25 40.40 5.58
N ALA A 351 -38.16 41.05 4.41
CA ALA A 351 -37.12 40.77 3.43
C ALA A 351 -35.71 41.06 3.99
N ASP A 352 -35.54 42.18 4.70
CA ASP A 352 -34.27 42.53 5.33
C ASP A 352 -33.88 41.56 6.46
N MET A 353 -34.87 41.11 7.26
CA MET A 353 -34.65 40.07 8.26
C MET A 353 -34.17 38.77 7.61
N VAL A 354 -34.81 38.32 6.52
CA VAL A 354 -34.43 37.08 5.81
C VAL A 354 -33.06 37.24 5.12
N ARG A 355 -32.73 38.44 4.63
CA ARG A 355 -31.39 38.76 4.09
C ARG A 355 -30.32 38.67 5.18
N GLY A 356 -30.62 39.10 6.41
CA GLY A 356 -29.73 38.93 7.56
C GLY A 356 -29.42 37.46 7.91
N LEU A 357 -30.22 36.51 7.41
CA LEU A 357 -29.94 35.08 7.52
C LEU A 357 -29.07 34.54 6.37
N GLY A 358 -28.63 35.38 5.43
CA GLY A 358 -27.90 34.99 4.21
C GLY A 358 -28.78 34.21 3.24
N LEU A 359 -30.05 34.62 3.09
CA LEU A 359 -31.06 33.97 2.24
C LEU A 359 -31.65 34.98 1.23
N GLU A 360 -30.80 35.61 0.42
CA GLU A 360 -31.13 36.70 -0.50
C GLU A 360 -32.24 36.32 -1.49
N ALA A 361 -32.11 35.15 -2.13
CA ALA A 361 -33.11 34.66 -3.08
C ALA A 361 -34.48 34.32 -2.44
N ALA A 362 -34.50 34.01 -1.13
CA ALA A 362 -35.76 33.79 -0.41
C ALA A 362 -36.39 35.12 0.02
N ALA A 363 -35.56 36.11 0.41
CA ALA A 363 -36.01 37.46 0.73
C ALA A 363 -36.69 38.13 -0.47
N GLU A 364 -36.13 37.98 -1.67
CA GLU A 364 -36.72 38.51 -2.91
C GLU A 364 -38.09 37.89 -3.21
N LYS A 365 -38.25 36.58 -2.98
CA LYS A 365 -39.53 35.88 -3.18
C LYS A 365 -40.59 36.30 -2.17
N LEU A 366 -40.21 36.44 -0.90
CA LEU A 366 -41.10 36.95 0.15
C LEU A 366 -41.53 38.40 -0.11
N GLN A 367 -40.61 39.24 -0.60
CA GLN A 367 -40.89 40.62 -0.97
C GLN A 367 -41.79 40.71 -2.20
N ALA A 368 -41.53 39.91 -3.24
CA ALA A 368 -42.35 39.87 -4.45
C ALA A 368 -43.80 39.43 -4.15
N MET A 369 -43.98 38.52 -3.19
CA MET A 369 -45.28 38.06 -2.72
C MET A 369 -45.90 38.94 -1.63
N SER A 370 -45.25 40.06 -1.28
CA SER A 370 -45.68 41.00 -0.23
C SER A 370 -45.99 40.34 1.11
N ILE A 371 -45.18 39.34 1.50
CA ILE A 371 -45.35 38.65 2.79
C ILE A 371 -44.86 39.56 3.92
N ASP A 372 -45.80 40.02 4.75
CA ASP A 372 -45.52 40.75 5.98
C ASP A 372 -45.29 39.80 7.16
N GLY A 373 -44.85 40.35 8.30
CA GLY A 373 -44.48 39.52 9.43
C GLY A 373 -45.68 38.90 10.16
N GLY A 374 -46.88 39.46 9.99
CA GLY A 374 -48.13 38.84 10.41
C GLY A 374 -48.38 37.52 9.67
N LEU A 375 -48.33 37.56 8.33
CA LEU A 375 -48.44 36.36 7.49
C LEU A 375 -47.31 35.37 7.76
N LEU A 376 -46.08 35.85 7.92
CA LEU A 376 -44.93 34.99 8.18
C LEU A 376 -45.02 34.29 9.55
N SER A 377 -45.64 34.91 10.55
CA SER A 377 -45.79 34.35 11.90
C SER A 377 -46.66 33.09 11.95
N ILE A 378 -47.61 32.95 11.02
CA ILE A 378 -48.51 31.80 10.90
C ILE A 378 -48.16 30.87 9.74
N SER A 379 -47.14 31.23 8.95
CA SER A 379 -46.73 30.46 7.78
C SER A 379 -46.14 29.11 8.17
N THR A 380 -46.49 28.08 7.41
CA THR A 380 -46.00 26.71 7.55
C THR A 380 -44.91 26.40 6.52
N ASP A 381 -44.27 25.22 6.64
CA ASP A 381 -43.30 24.75 5.64
C ASP A 381 -43.95 24.61 4.25
N ALA A 382 -45.25 24.26 4.20
CA ALA A 382 -46.00 24.13 2.96
C ALA A 382 -46.24 25.49 2.29
N ASP A 383 -46.62 26.51 3.07
CA ASP A 383 -46.87 27.86 2.54
C ASP A 383 -45.59 28.48 1.97
N LEU A 384 -44.45 28.28 2.66
CA LEU A 384 -43.15 28.74 2.18
C LEU A 384 -42.69 27.98 0.92
N GLN A 385 -43.12 26.73 0.74
CA GLN A 385 -42.86 25.99 -0.48
C GLN A 385 -43.74 26.48 -1.64
N GLU A 386 -44.99 26.84 -1.37
CA GLU A 386 -45.94 27.35 -2.38
C GLU A 386 -45.52 28.70 -2.96
N ILE A 387 -44.94 29.59 -2.13
CA ILE A 387 -44.33 30.85 -2.60
C ILE A 387 -42.98 30.65 -3.33
N GLY A 388 -42.57 29.40 -3.57
CA GLY A 388 -41.40 29.04 -4.35
C GLY A 388 -40.08 29.00 -3.58
N ILE A 389 -40.07 28.86 -2.25
CA ILE A 389 -38.83 28.59 -1.51
C ILE A 389 -38.58 27.07 -1.53
N ASP A 390 -38.04 26.58 -2.64
CA ASP A 390 -37.91 25.15 -2.92
C ASP A 390 -36.91 24.43 -1.99
N ILE A 391 -35.90 25.16 -1.53
CA ILE A 391 -34.85 24.62 -0.66
C ILE A 391 -35.39 24.48 0.77
N ARG A 392 -35.69 23.24 1.17
CA ARG A 392 -36.19 22.90 2.51
C ARG A 392 -35.34 23.48 3.64
N LEU A 393 -34.02 23.51 3.49
CA LEU A 393 -33.12 24.07 4.51
C LEU A 393 -33.37 25.57 4.73
N HIS A 394 -33.70 26.33 3.67
CA HIS A 394 -34.01 27.75 3.76
C HIS A 394 -35.33 27.97 4.50
N ARG A 395 -36.37 27.18 4.17
CA ARG A 395 -37.65 27.22 4.87
C ARG A 395 -37.50 26.94 6.37
N VAL A 396 -36.78 25.86 6.72
CA VAL A 396 -36.51 25.51 8.13
C VAL A 396 -35.73 26.62 8.85
N LYS A 397 -34.77 27.25 8.17
CA LYS A 397 -33.99 28.35 8.76
C LYS A 397 -34.84 29.59 9.03
N ILE A 398 -35.76 29.93 8.12
CA ILE A 398 -36.73 31.02 8.28
C ILE A 398 -37.69 30.71 9.43
N LEU A 399 -38.34 29.54 9.42
CA LEU A 399 -39.31 29.15 10.44
C LEU A 399 -38.69 29.07 11.84
N ARG A 400 -37.45 28.58 11.98
CA ARG A 400 -36.73 28.58 13.27
C ARG A 400 -36.40 29.99 13.77
N HIS A 401 -36.08 30.91 12.85
CA HIS A 401 -35.82 32.30 13.22
C HIS A 401 -37.11 32.98 13.67
N VAL A 402 -38.21 32.78 12.94
CA VAL A 402 -39.56 33.23 13.31
C VAL A 402 -39.98 32.69 14.69
N GLU A 403 -39.81 31.39 14.93
CA GLU A 403 -40.11 30.76 16.22
C GLU A 403 -39.27 31.38 17.35
N LYS A 404 -37.98 31.67 17.11
CA LYS A 404 -37.11 32.33 18.08
C LYS A 404 -37.60 33.76 18.39
N VAL A 405 -37.97 34.53 17.38
CA VAL A 405 -38.49 35.89 17.55
C VAL A 405 -39.82 35.87 18.32
N LEU A 406 -40.72 34.94 18.03
CA LEU A 406 -41.99 34.77 18.74
C LEU A 406 -41.81 34.35 20.21
N LYS A 407 -40.81 33.52 20.53
CA LYS A 407 -40.48 33.09 21.91
C LYS A 407 -39.74 34.13 22.75
N THR A 408 -39.25 35.20 22.13
CA THR A 408 -38.53 36.28 22.82
C THR A 408 -39.47 37.44 23.20
N ARG A 409 -40.76 37.33 22.87
CA ARG A 409 -41.86 38.02 23.58
C ARG A 409 -42.20 37.25 24.85
#